data_AF-A0A183J7L2-F1
#
_entry.id   AF-A0A183J7L2-F1
#
_cell.length_a   1.000
_cell.length_b   1.000
_cell.length_c   1.000
_cell.angle_alpha   90.00
_cell.angle_beta   90.00
_cell.angle_gamma   90.00
#
_symmetry.space_group_name_H-M   'P 1'
#
loop_
_entity.id
_entity.type
_entity.pdbx_description
1 polymer ?
#
loop_
_entity_poly.entity_id
_entity_poly.type
_entity_poly.pdbx_seq_one_letter_code
_entity_poly.pdbx_strand_id
1 'polypeptide(L)'
;MVEELLKKELATYTLTSYGVPGGGCINQGHGYMTDAGPVFVKRNSKEEAKQMFDGEYASLAKLYATNTVPVPKPIKVIDNPAGGALFVAEYIELHGLSRFSAELGRQLAR
;
A
#
# COMPACT_ATOMS: atom_id res chain seq x y z
N MET A 1 14.53 12.98 1.30
CA MET A 1 14.74 12.02 2.42
C MET A 1 13.85 10.79 2.28
N VAL A 2 12.51 10.91 2.22
CA VAL A 2 11.62 9.75 1.96
C VAL A 2 11.51 9.40 0.48
N GLU A 3 11.41 10.39 -0.42
CA GLU A 3 11.30 10.13 -1.86
C GLU A 3 12.54 9.43 -2.42
N GLU A 4 13.73 9.88 -2.04
CA GLU A 4 14.99 9.22 -2.43
C GLU A 4 15.10 7.81 -1.86
N LEU A 5 14.58 7.57 -0.64
CA LEU A 5 14.49 6.24 -0.08
C LEU A 5 13.52 5.36 -0.90
N LEU A 6 12.34 5.87 -1.27
CA LEU A 6 11.39 5.15 -2.11
C LEU A 6 11.98 4.84 -3.50
N LYS A 7 12.64 5.81 -4.15
CA LYS A 7 13.31 5.60 -5.44
C LYS A 7 14.36 4.49 -5.36
N LYS A 8 15.20 4.52 -4.33
CA LYS A 8 16.21 3.48 -4.08
C LYS A 8 15.57 2.11 -3.83
N GLU A 9 14.62 2.05 -2.91
CA GLU A 9 14.03 0.78 -2.44
C GLU A 9 13.11 0.12 -3.47
N LEU A 10 12.52 0.91 -4.38
CA LEU A 10 11.69 0.45 -5.49
C LEU A 10 12.46 0.37 -6.82
N ALA A 11 13.74 0.74 -6.84
CA ALA A 11 14.58 0.80 -8.04
C ALA A 11 13.94 1.58 -9.21
N THR A 12 13.33 2.73 -8.89
CA THR A 12 12.69 3.63 -9.88
C THR A 12 13.50 4.92 -10.05
N TYR A 13 13.52 5.44 -11.28
CA TYR A 13 14.09 6.76 -11.58
C TYR A 13 13.10 7.90 -11.36
N THR A 14 11.80 7.59 -11.45
CA THR A 14 10.72 8.59 -11.34
C THR A 14 9.84 8.33 -10.12
N LEU A 15 9.41 9.41 -9.48
CA LEU A 15 8.48 9.35 -8.35
C LEU A 15 7.75 10.68 -8.32
N THR A 16 6.49 10.70 -8.76
CA THR A 16 5.66 11.91 -8.75
C THR A 16 4.35 11.62 -8.02
N SER A 17 3.83 12.60 -7.29
CA SER A 17 2.50 12.50 -6.64
C SER A 17 1.44 12.09 -7.66
N TYR A 18 0.62 11.10 -7.29
CA TYR A 18 -0.41 10.54 -8.16
C TYR A 18 -1.68 10.21 -7.38
N GLY A 19 -2.84 10.56 -7.97
CA GLY A 19 -4.14 10.38 -7.34
C GLY A 19 -4.44 11.40 -6.24
N VAL A 20 -5.56 11.19 -5.54
CA VAL A 20 -5.97 12.05 -4.42
C VAL A 20 -5.27 11.57 -3.15
N PRO A 21 -4.61 12.45 -2.38
CA PRO A 21 -4.04 12.07 -1.09
C PRO A 21 -5.11 11.48 -0.17
N GLY A 22 -4.90 10.24 0.29
CA GLY A 22 -5.79 9.56 1.21
C GLY A 22 -5.20 9.58 2.63
N GLY A 23 -5.76 10.40 3.52
CA GLY A 23 -5.39 10.37 4.93
C GLY A 23 -6.12 9.26 5.68
N GLY A 24 -5.41 8.22 6.11
CA GLY A 24 -5.91 7.33 7.16
C GLY A 24 -5.75 8.02 8.52
N CYS A 25 -6.48 7.57 9.55
CA CYS A 25 -6.37 8.17 10.89
C CYS A 25 -4.94 8.09 11.45
N ILE A 26 -4.34 6.89 11.42
CA ILE A 26 -3.04 6.61 12.03
C ILE A 26 -1.86 6.70 11.05
N ASN A 27 -2.13 6.54 9.75
CA ASN A 27 -1.12 6.46 8.70
C ASN A 27 -1.41 7.51 7.63
N GLN A 28 -0.37 8.14 7.11
CA GLN A 28 -0.47 8.97 5.92
C GLN A 28 -0.40 8.07 4.69
N GLY A 29 -1.39 8.16 3.80
CA GLY A 29 -1.44 7.41 2.54
C GLY A 29 -1.24 8.33 1.35
N HIS A 30 -0.42 7.91 0.39
CA HIS A 30 -0.15 8.68 -0.82
C HIS A 30 0.10 7.77 -2.01
N GLY A 31 -0.47 8.13 -3.17
CA GLY A 31 -0.16 7.47 -4.44
C GLY A 31 1.05 8.13 -5.11
N TYR A 32 1.91 7.34 -5.72
CA TYR A 32 3.04 7.81 -6.51
C TYR A 32 3.05 7.13 -7.87
N MET A 33 3.23 7.91 -8.93
CA MET A 33 3.57 7.38 -10.24
C MET A 33 5.08 7.12 -10.31
N THR A 34 5.45 5.92 -10.75
CA THR A 34 6.83 5.52 -11.03
C THR A 34 6.97 5.15 -12.51
N ASP A 35 8.20 4.85 -12.95
CA ASP A 35 8.46 4.35 -14.31
C ASP A 35 8.01 2.89 -14.50
N ALA A 36 7.68 2.18 -13.42
CA ALA A 36 7.09 0.85 -13.42
C ALA A 36 5.55 0.85 -13.19
N GLY A 37 4.93 2.04 -13.12
CA GLY A 37 3.51 2.22 -12.85
C GLY A 37 3.20 2.80 -11.46
N PRO A 38 1.91 3.00 -11.13
CA PRO A 38 1.52 3.64 -9.88
C PRO A 38 1.64 2.69 -8.69
N VAL A 39 2.13 3.23 -7.55
CA VAL A 39 2.20 2.54 -6.26
C VAL A 39 1.50 3.35 -5.19
N PHE A 40 0.98 2.67 -4.17
CA PHE A 40 0.44 3.30 -2.97
C PHE A 40 1.40 3.12 -1.80
N VAL A 41 1.67 4.21 -1.09
CA VAL A 41 2.61 4.24 0.04
C VAL A 41 1.86 4.69 1.29
N LYS A 42 1.90 3.86 2.34
CA LYS A 42 1.56 4.26 3.70
C LYS A 42 2.81 4.63 4.47
N ARG A 43 2.73 5.66 5.28
CA ARG A 43 3.81 6.12 6.18
C ARG A 43 3.30 6.27 7.60
N ASN A 44 4.10 5.84 8.56
CA ASN A 44 3.90 6.10 9.97
C ASN A 44 5.25 6.37 10.64
N SER A 45 5.32 7.40 11.49
CA SER A 45 6.56 7.83 12.14
C SER A 45 6.80 7.23 13.52
N LYS A 46 5.86 6.44 14.05
CA LYS A 46 6.00 5.76 15.36
C LYS A 46 6.97 4.58 15.26
N GLU A 47 7.64 4.25 16.35
CA GLU A 47 8.66 3.19 16.40
C GLU A 47 8.09 1.81 16.05
N GLU A 48 6.85 1.52 16.45
CA GLU A 48 6.17 0.25 16.20
C GLU A 48 5.60 0.12 14.77
N ALA A 49 5.75 1.17 13.95
CA ALA A 49 5.23 1.21 12.59
C ALA A 49 5.73 0.04 11.74
N LYS A 50 7.01 -0.35 11.90
CA LYS A 50 7.59 -1.44 11.14
C LYS A 50 6.89 -2.77 11.41
N GLN A 51 6.71 -3.12 12.69
CA GLN A 51 6.02 -4.35 13.08
C GLN A 51 4.57 -4.38 12.58
N MET A 52 3.87 -3.24 12.67
CA MET A 52 2.52 -3.09 12.13
C MET A 52 2.49 -3.33 10.61
N PHE A 53 3.42 -2.72 9.85
CA PHE A 53 3.47 -2.88 8.40
C PHE A 53 3.96 -4.26 7.95
N ASP A 54 4.85 -4.91 8.69
CA ASP A 54 5.24 -6.31 8.45
C ASP A 54 4.01 -7.24 8.60
N GLY A 55 3.14 -6.98 9.58
CA GLY A 55 1.87 -7.69 9.75
C GLY A 55 0.88 -7.42 8.61
N GLU A 56 0.77 -6.17 8.16
CA GLU A 56 -0.05 -5.82 7.00
C GLU A 56 0.46 -6.49 5.72
N TYR A 57 1.77 -6.46 5.46
CA TYR A 57 2.39 -7.15 4.33
C TYR A 57 2.08 -8.65 4.35
N ALA A 58 2.31 -9.32 5.48
CA ALA A 58 2.12 -10.76 5.60
C ALA A 58 0.65 -11.18 5.41
N SER A 59 -0.30 -10.40 5.93
CA SER A 59 -1.72 -10.69 5.78
C SER A 59 -2.21 -10.45 4.34
N LEU A 60 -1.83 -9.34 3.71
CA LEU A 60 -2.14 -9.08 2.30
C LEU A 60 -1.49 -10.10 1.37
N ALA A 61 -0.27 -10.55 1.64
CA ALA A 61 0.40 -11.55 0.81
C ALA A 61 -0.36 -12.88 0.83
N LYS A 62 -0.86 -13.29 2.00
CA LYS A 62 -1.71 -14.48 2.14
C LYS A 62 -3.05 -14.31 1.42
N LEU A 63 -3.74 -13.19 1.61
CA LEU A 63 -5.01 -12.90 0.94
C LEU A 63 -4.85 -12.83 -0.59
N TYR A 64 -3.77 -12.21 -1.08
CA TYR A 64 -3.48 -12.15 -2.51
C TYR A 64 -3.29 -13.55 -3.09
N ALA A 65 -2.62 -14.44 -2.35
CA ALA A 65 -2.38 -15.82 -2.77
C ALA A 65 -3.65 -16.70 -2.80
N THR A 66 -4.71 -16.35 -2.06
CA THR A 66 -5.97 -17.12 -2.12
C THR A 66 -6.72 -16.93 -3.43
N ASN A 67 -6.50 -15.79 -4.11
CA ASN A 67 -7.24 -15.39 -5.30
C ASN A 67 -8.78 -15.42 -5.08
N THR A 68 -9.24 -15.15 -3.85
CA THR A 68 -10.68 -15.18 -3.49
C THR A 68 -11.32 -13.81 -3.57
N VAL A 69 -10.71 -12.80 -2.94
CA VAL A 69 -11.17 -11.41 -2.93
C VAL A 69 -10.06 -10.51 -3.47
N PRO A 70 -10.37 -9.50 -4.32
CA PRO A 70 -9.37 -8.54 -4.77
C PRO A 70 -8.77 -7.78 -3.59
N VAL A 71 -7.45 -7.82 -3.48
CA VAL A 71 -6.67 -7.07 -2.49
C VAL A 71 -5.47 -6.43 -3.20
N PRO A 72 -4.96 -5.28 -2.71
CA PRO A 72 -3.75 -4.69 -3.27
C PRO A 72 -2.58 -5.64 -3.06
N LYS A 73 -1.82 -5.90 -4.13
CA LYS A 73 -0.59 -6.69 -4.02
C LYS A 73 0.41 -5.97 -3.11
N PRO A 74 0.86 -6.57 -2.00
CA PRO A 74 1.90 -5.96 -1.19
C PRO A 74 3.25 -6.03 -1.92
N ILE A 75 4.01 -4.94 -1.88
CA ILE A 75 5.29 -4.81 -2.59
C ILE A 75 6.45 -4.88 -1.59
N LYS A 76 6.46 -3.99 -0.58
CA LYS A 76 7.60 -3.89 0.35
C LYS A 76 7.27 -3.15 1.64
N VAL A 77 7.95 -3.50 2.72
CA VAL A 77 8.04 -2.70 3.96
C VAL A 77 9.45 -2.11 4.03
N ILE A 78 9.55 -0.82 4.37
CA ILE A 78 10.80 -0.07 4.36
C ILE A 78 10.96 0.63 5.72
N ASP A 79 12.07 0.39 6.40
CA ASP A 79 12.45 1.19 7.57
C ASP A 79 12.82 2.61 7.14
N ASN A 80 12.29 3.61 7.84
CA ASN A 80 12.64 5.00 7.60
C ASN A 80 13.72 5.45 8.60
N PRO A 81 14.95 5.76 8.18
CA PRO A 81 16.01 6.22 9.10
C PRO A 81 15.66 7.50 9.86
N ALA A 82 14.71 8.29 9.35
CA ALA A 82 14.20 9.49 10.02
C ALA A 82 13.07 9.19 11.03
N GLY A 83 12.77 7.92 11.31
CA GLY A 83 11.75 7.47 12.26
C GLY A 83 10.56 6.76 11.61
N GLY A 84 10.13 5.66 12.24
CA GLY A 84 9.04 4.80 11.79
C GLY A 84 9.33 4.04 10.50
N ALA A 85 8.30 3.78 9.70
CA ALA A 85 8.39 2.92 8.53
C ALA A 85 7.44 3.34 7.40
N LEU A 86 7.63 2.73 6.23
CA LEU A 86 6.75 2.83 5.07
C LEU A 86 6.28 1.44 4.64
N PHE A 87 5.05 1.38 4.13
CA PHE A 87 4.50 0.21 3.46
C PHE A 87 4.11 0.57 2.04
N VAL A 88 4.60 -0.20 1.07
CA VAL A 88 4.35 -0.01 -0.36
C VAL A 88 3.51 -1.18 -0.86
N ALA A 89 2.44 -0.84 -1.59
CA ALA A 89 1.56 -1.80 -2.24
C ALA A 89 1.15 -1.29 -3.63
N GLU A 90 0.50 -2.16 -4.41
CA GLU A 90 -0.20 -1.80 -5.63
C GLU A 90 -1.14 -0.62 -5.41
N TYR A 91 -1.12 0.34 -6.33
CA TYR A 91 -2.12 1.39 -6.38
C TYR A 91 -3.40 0.86 -7.02
N ILE A 92 -4.50 0.87 -6.27
CA ILE A 92 -5.83 0.55 -6.79
C ILE A 92 -6.60 1.86 -6.97
N GLU A 93 -7.08 2.10 -8.18
CA GLU A 93 -8.03 3.17 -8.43
C GLU A 93 -9.41 2.76 -7.92
N LEU A 94 -9.78 3.29 -6.74
CA LEU A 94 -11.07 2.99 -6.14
C LEU A 94 -12.16 3.85 -6.76
N HIS A 95 -13.23 3.19 -7.19
CA HIS A 95 -14.44 3.84 -7.68
C HIS A 95 -15.59 3.58 -6.71
N GLY A 96 -16.54 4.51 -6.65
CA GLY A 96 -17.76 4.32 -5.86
C GLY A 96 -18.54 3.10 -6.37
N LEU A 97 -18.87 2.19 -5.45
CA LEU A 97 -19.66 1.01 -5.76
C LEU A 97 -21.10 1.22 -5.30
N SER A 98 -22.06 1.09 -6.23
CA SER A 98 -23.50 1.03 -5.93
C SER A 98 -24.10 -0.37 -6.17
N ARG A 99 -23.29 -1.30 -6.67
CA ARG A 99 -23.61 -2.69 -7.03
C ARG A 99 -22.42 -3.56 -6.61
N PHE A 100 -22.56 -4.89 -6.56
CA PHE A 100 -21.52 -5.90 -6.19
C PHE A 100 -21.34 -6.29 -4.72
N SER A 101 -22.14 -5.78 -3.77
CA SER A 101 -22.06 -6.23 -2.36
C SER A 101 -22.31 -7.73 -2.18
N ALA A 102 -23.24 -8.32 -2.93
CA ALA A 102 -23.51 -9.75 -2.90
C ALA A 102 -22.34 -10.60 -3.46
N GLU A 103 -21.61 -10.09 -4.44
CA GLU A 103 -20.41 -10.77 -4.97
C GLU A 103 -19.26 -10.72 -3.97
N LEU A 104 -19.03 -9.56 -3.35
CA LEU A 104 -18.08 -9.43 -2.24
C LEU A 104 -18.40 -10.43 -1.13
N GLY A 105 -19.67 -10.57 -0.74
CA GLY A 105 -20.09 -11.54 0.27
C GLY A 105 -19.77 -13.00 -0.11
N ARG A 106 -19.94 -13.38 -1.39
CA ARG A 106 -19.55 -14.71 -1.87
C ARG A 106 -18.04 -14.93 -1.86
N GLN A 107 -17.27 -13.91 -2.24
CA GLN A 107 -15.80 -13.97 -2.25
C GLN A 107 -15.22 -14.09 -0.84
N LEU A 108 -15.80 -13.38 0.12
CA LEU A 108 -15.39 -13.44 1.54
C LEU A 108 -15.70 -14.78 2.21
N ALA A 109 -16.69 -15.54 1.72
CA ALA A 109 -17.10 -16.81 2.32
C ALA A 109 -16.28 -18.04 1.85
N ARG A 110 -15.34 -17.85 0.91
CA ARG A 110 -14.46 -18.90 0.39
C ARG A 110 -13.18 -18.99 1.20
#